data_AF-A0A3A9C8P7-F1
#
_entry.id   AF-A0A3A9C8P7-F1
#
_cell.length_a   1.000
_cell.length_b   1.000
_cell.length_c   1.000
_cell.angle_alpha   90.00
_cell.angle_beta   90.00
_cell.angle_gamma   90.00
#
_symmetry.space_group_name_H-M   'P 1'
#
loop_
_entity.id
_entity.type
_entity.pdbx_description
1 polymer ?
#
loop_
_entity_poly.entity_id
_entity_poly.type
_entity_poly.pdbx_seq_one_letter_code
_entity_poly.pdbx_strand_id
1 'polypeptide(L)'
;MTIGEARQVYSVKLKEFHQQKLSLARQKKALEQKANATPDGSSKFAKEAASLDLSYNAVSEKYNEYHNFMEQVTDMHTLLFNAEATKQQGEAMEEAAVDLAKIMEVARRIADGGIVPAKDEKKLMEYNMELYMSSKNIAMMKELEKREKYKSLWEDDEEKPDNPDPDETANSAEVSFDAPELVDASDVIASATAGEMESQV
;
A
#
# COMPACT_ATOMS: atom_id res chain seq x y z
N MET A 1 -1.40 14.16 -11.00
CA MET A 1 -0.61 12.91 -11.09
C MET A 1 -1.16 11.97 -10.05
N THR A 2 -1.52 10.75 -10.42
CA THR A 2 -1.99 9.75 -9.46
C THR A 2 -0.82 9.12 -8.71
N ILE A 3 -1.09 8.49 -7.57
CA ILE A 3 -0.10 7.72 -6.80
C ILE A 3 0.49 6.61 -7.67
N GLY A 4 -0.34 5.92 -8.47
CA GLY A 4 0.11 4.88 -9.40
C GLY A 4 1.07 5.43 -10.47
N GLU A 5 0.72 6.54 -11.10
CA GLU A 5 1.57 7.23 -12.10
C GLU A 5 2.89 7.70 -11.48
N ALA A 6 2.83 8.32 -10.30
CA ALA A 6 4.01 8.80 -9.57
C ALA A 6 4.97 7.63 -9.27
N ARG A 7 4.45 6.52 -8.74
CA ARG A 7 5.29 5.34 -8.43
C ARG A 7 5.98 4.79 -9.68
N GLN A 8 5.28 4.74 -10.82
CA GLN A 8 5.85 4.26 -12.06
C GLN A 8 6.96 5.20 -12.56
N VAL A 9 6.66 6.48 -12.71
CA VAL A 9 7.58 7.46 -13.31
C VAL A 9 8.82 7.68 -12.45
N TYR A 10 8.65 7.93 -11.15
CA TYR A 10 9.77 8.21 -10.26
C TYR A 10 10.59 6.96 -9.93
N SER A 11 10.03 5.75 -10.00
CA SER A 11 10.84 4.53 -9.86
C SER A 11 11.84 4.35 -11.01
N VAL A 12 11.46 4.74 -12.23
CA VAL A 12 12.35 4.71 -13.40
C VAL A 12 13.45 5.76 -13.24
N LYS A 13 13.08 6.98 -12.86
CA LYS A 13 14.05 8.07 -12.62
C LYS A 13 15.01 7.77 -11.47
N LEU A 14 14.54 7.18 -10.37
CA LEU A 14 15.40 6.73 -9.29
C LEU A 14 16.45 5.71 -9.75
N LYS A 15 16.05 4.73 -10.58
CA LYS A 15 16.99 3.75 -11.14
C LYS A 15 18.02 4.41 -12.05
N GLU A 16 17.59 5.33 -12.92
CA GLU A 16 18.45 6.08 -13.82
C GLU A 16 19.51 6.89 -13.03
N PHE A 17 19.08 7.70 -12.07
CA PHE A 17 19.96 8.53 -11.26
C PHE A 17 20.88 7.70 -10.36
N HIS A 18 20.41 6.56 -9.86
CA HIS A 18 21.25 5.63 -9.11
C HIS A 18 22.38 5.06 -9.97
N GLN A 19 22.08 4.63 -11.21
CA GLN A 19 23.09 4.13 -12.14
C GLN A 19 24.11 5.22 -12.50
N GLN A 20 23.65 6.45 -12.72
CA GLN A 20 24.52 7.58 -13.02
C GLN A 20 25.44 7.92 -11.85
N LYS A 21 24.91 7.96 -10.62
CA LYS A 21 25.69 8.15 -9.39
C LYS A 21 26.77 7.07 -9.23
N LEU A 22 26.44 5.80 -9.51
CA LEU A 22 27.41 4.71 -9.49
C LEU A 22 28.49 4.87 -10.55
N SER A 23 28.13 5.34 -11.75
CA SER A 23 29.08 5.57 -12.84
C SER A 23 30.08 6.69 -12.50
N LEU A 24 29.59 7.81 -11.95
CA LEU A 24 30.39 8.94 -11.52
C LEU A 24 31.31 8.56 -10.35
N ALA A 25 30.82 7.76 -9.39
CA ALA A 25 31.66 7.23 -8.31
C ALA A 25 32.81 6.35 -8.83
N ARG A 26 32.56 5.54 -9.87
CA ARG A 26 33.63 4.75 -10.52
C ARG A 26 34.63 5.64 -11.24
N GLN A 27 34.17 6.68 -11.94
CA GLN A 27 35.04 7.64 -12.63
C GLN A 27 35.93 8.40 -11.64
N LYS A 28 35.37 8.88 -10.52
CA LYS A 28 36.13 9.50 -9.42
C LYS A 28 37.22 8.58 -8.90
N LYS A 29 36.89 7.34 -8.56
CA LYS A 29 37.86 6.36 -8.06
C LYS A 29 38.97 6.07 -9.08
N ALA A 30 38.63 5.99 -10.36
CA ALA A 30 39.61 5.79 -11.43
C ALA A 30 40.52 7.02 -11.61
N LEU A 31 39.98 8.23 -11.48
CA LEU A 31 40.74 9.48 -11.51
C LEU A 31 41.71 9.56 -10.34
N GLU A 32 41.25 9.25 -9.12
CA GLU A 32 42.09 9.21 -7.92
C GLU A 32 43.27 8.23 -8.10
N GLN A 33 43.03 7.04 -8.65
CA GLN A 33 44.09 6.07 -8.93
C GLN A 33 45.10 6.61 -9.95
N LYS A 34 44.64 7.27 -11.02
CA LYS A 34 45.52 7.90 -12.02
C LYS A 34 46.32 9.07 -11.44
N ALA A 35 45.70 9.88 -10.60
CA ALA A 35 46.35 11.00 -9.93
C ALA A 35 47.47 10.51 -8.99
N ASN A 36 47.24 9.41 -8.27
CA ASN A 36 48.24 8.79 -7.39
C ASN A 36 49.38 8.12 -8.16
N ALA A 37 49.12 7.58 -9.35
CA ALA A 37 50.12 6.93 -10.20
C ALA A 37 51.00 7.91 -10.99
N THR A 38 50.64 9.19 -11.05
CA THR A 38 51.32 10.20 -11.88
C THR A 38 52.12 11.18 -11.01
N PRO A 39 53.40 11.46 -11.33
CA PRO A 39 54.14 12.55 -10.68
C PRO A 39 53.42 13.89 -10.92
N ASP A 40 53.11 14.58 -9.82
CA ASP A 40 52.33 15.83 -9.81
C ASP A 40 50.88 15.70 -10.32
N GLY A 41 50.32 14.48 -10.26
CA GLY A 41 48.98 14.16 -10.76
C GLY A 41 47.86 14.93 -10.06
N SER A 42 48.01 15.25 -8.78
CA SER A 42 47.04 16.04 -8.00
C SER A 42 46.75 17.41 -8.65
N SER A 43 47.80 18.11 -9.07
CA SER A 43 47.67 19.41 -9.76
C SER A 43 47.07 19.28 -11.17
N LYS A 44 47.46 18.22 -11.90
CA LYS A 44 47.02 18.00 -13.29
C LYS A 44 45.56 17.59 -13.41
N PHE A 45 45.03 16.83 -12.47
CA PHE A 45 43.64 16.34 -12.48
C PHE A 45 42.69 17.14 -11.60
N ALA A 46 43.14 18.21 -10.93
CA ALA A 46 42.32 19.00 -10.02
C ALA A 46 41.01 19.52 -10.65
N LYS A 47 41.07 20.02 -11.90
CA LYS A 47 39.88 20.51 -12.61
C LYS A 47 38.90 19.40 -12.97
N GLU A 48 39.41 18.24 -13.40
CA GLU A 48 38.58 17.07 -13.73
C GLU A 48 37.96 16.47 -12.47
N ALA A 49 38.69 16.44 -11.35
CA ALA A 49 38.20 16.02 -10.04
C ALA A 49 37.07 16.94 -9.56
N ALA A 50 37.27 18.27 -9.61
CA ALA A 50 36.25 19.24 -9.22
C ALA A 50 34.97 19.12 -10.07
N SER A 51 35.12 18.98 -11.38
CA SER A 51 33.98 18.77 -12.29
C SER A 51 33.21 17.47 -11.99
N LEU A 52 33.93 16.37 -11.71
CA LEU A 52 33.32 15.10 -11.31
C LEU A 52 32.67 15.17 -9.93
N ASP A 53 33.24 15.91 -8.99
CA ASP A 53 32.66 16.18 -7.67
C ASP A 53 31.33 16.93 -7.79
N LEU A 54 31.30 18.02 -8.56
CA LEU A 54 30.09 18.79 -8.82
C LEU A 54 29.01 17.95 -9.50
N SER A 55 29.37 17.21 -10.55
CA SER A 55 28.46 16.32 -11.27
C SER A 55 27.87 15.26 -10.34
N TYR A 56 28.71 14.63 -9.50
CA TYR A 56 28.27 13.62 -8.54
C TYR A 56 27.32 14.20 -7.49
N ASN A 57 27.63 15.38 -6.96
CA ASN A 57 26.80 16.03 -5.96
C ASN A 57 25.44 16.42 -6.54
N ALA A 58 25.39 17.03 -7.72
CA ALA A 58 24.14 17.42 -8.38
C ALA A 58 23.23 16.21 -8.70
N VAL A 59 23.81 15.13 -9.23
CA VAL A 59 23.06 13.88 -9.46
C VAL A 59 22.59 13.27 -8.14
N SER A 60 23.40 13.35 -7.08
CA SER A 60 23.00 12.83 -5.77
C SER A 60 21.90 13.66 -5.11
N GLU A 61 21.90 14.98 -5.28
CA GLU A 61 20.85 15.87 -4.78
C GLU A 61 19.52 15.56 -5.47
N LYS A 62 19.50 15.50 -6.81
CA LYS A 62 18.30 15.12 -7.56
C LYS A 62 17.82 13.70 -7.26
N TYR A 63 18.73 12.76 -7.07
CA TYR A 63 18.37 11.43 -6.59
C TYR A 63 17.65 11.49 -5.23
N ASN A 64 18.17 12.27 -4.28
CA ASN A 64 17.57 12.41 -2.95
C ASN A 64 16.20 13.09 -3.02
N GLU A 65 16.02 14.12 -3.86
CA GLU A 65 14.73 14.76 -4.09
C GLU A 65 13.68 13.75 -4.57
N TYR A 66 14.00 12.96 -5.60
CA TYR A 66 13.10 11.91 -6.09
C TYR A 66 12.85 10.82 -5.05
N HIS A 67 13.85 10.48 -4.24
CA HIS A 67 13.70 9.48 -3.20
C HIS A 67 12.73 9.95 -2.11
N ASN A 68 12.89 11.18 -1.63
CA ASN A 68 12.03 11.77 -0.61
C ASN A 68 10.59 11.90 -1.12
N PHE A 69 10.40 12.31 -2.38
CA PHE A 69 9.06 12.35 -2.98
C PHE A 69 8.44 10.95 -3.08
N MET A 70 9.21 9.95 -3.50
CA MET A 70 8.74 8.56 -3.58
C MET A 70 8.38 7.97 -2.22
N GLU A 71 9.10 8.35 -1.16
CA GLU A 71 8.78 7.98 0.23
C GLU A 71 7.40 8.55 0.61
N GLN A 72 7.16 9.85 0.37
CA GLN A 72 5.86 10.48 0.63
C GLN A 72 4.71 9.84 -0.15
N VAL A 73 4.94 9.51 -1.42
CA VAL A 73 3.95 8.81 -2.26
C VAL A 73 3.67 7.41 -1.72
N THR A 74 4.70 6.71 -1.23
CA THR A 74 4.56 5.37 -0.64
C THR A 74 3.81 5.42 0.69
N ASP A 75 4.06 6.43 1.52
CA ASP A 75 3.34 6.64 2.77
C ASP A 75 1.86 6.93 2.53
N MET A 76 1.54 7.80 1.55
CA MET A 76 0.16 8.08 1.16
C MET A 76 -0.55 6.84 0.61
N HIS A 77 0.12 6.07 -0.24
CA HIS A 77 -0.40 4.80 -0.74
C HIS A 77 -0.70 3.84 0.42
N THR A 78 0.26 3.68 1.35
CA THR A 78 0.12 2.78 2.50
C THR A 78 -1.02 3.22 3.41
N LEU A 79 -1.18 4.52 3.63
CA LEU A 79 -2.28 5.07 4.42
C LEU A 79 -3.64 4.74 3.80
N LEU A 80 -3.81 5.00 2.50
CA LEU A 80 -5.06 4.76 1.79
C LEU A 80 -5.39 3.27 1.68
N PHE A 81 -4.38 2.45 1.36
CA PHE A 81 -4.50 1.00 1.37
C PHE A 81 -4.96 0.48 2.74
N ASN A 82 -4.31 0.91 3.82
CA ASN A 82 -4.66 0.49 5.17
C ASN A 82 -6.05 1.00 5.60
N ALA A 83 -6.43 2.22 5.19
CA ALA A 83 -7.75 2.76 5.49
C ALA A 83 -8.85 1.95 4.80
N GLU A 84 -8.70 1.65 3.51
CA GLU A 84 -9.69 0.84 2.78
C GLU A 84 -9.69 -0.61 3.31
N ALA A 85 -8.52 -1.22 3.51
CA ALA A 85 -8.44 -2.57 4.09
C ALA A 85 -9.06 -2.63 5.50
N THR A 86 -8.90 -1.60 6.32
CA THR A 86 -9.52 -1.52 7.66
C THR A 86 -11.02 -1.36 7.56
N LYS A 87 -11.50 -0.53 6.62
CA LYS A 87 -12.93 -0.37 6.35
C LYS A 87 -13.57 -1.68 5.92
N GLN A 88 -12.95 -2.40 4.98
CA GLN A 88 -13.43 -3.70 4.51
C GLN A 88 -13.40 -4.75 5.62
N GLN A 89 -12.36 -4.76 6.48
CA GLN A 89 -12.32 -5.62 7.65
C GLN A 89 -13.42 -5.27 8.67
N GLY A 90 -13.71 -3.98 8.85
CA GLY A 90 -14.79 -3.49 9.71
C GLY A 90 -16.16 -3.91 9.20
N GLU A 91 -16.43 -3.71 7.92
CA GLU A 91 -17.66 -4.17 7.26
C GLU A 91 -17.81 -5.69 7.34
N ALA A 92 -16.74 -6.44 7.07
CA ALA A 92 -16.75 -7.89 7.21
C ALA A 92 -17.00 -8.34 8.67
N MET A 93 -16.46 -7.61 9.66
CA MET A 93 -16.70 -7.88 11.07
C MET A 93 -18.13 -7.53 11.49
N GLU A 94 -18.70 -6.45 10.96
CA GLU A 94 -20.10 -6.07 11.17
C GLU A 94 -21.05 -7.10 10.55
N GLU A 95 -20.82 -7.50 9.31
CA GLU A 95 -21.58 -8.58 8.64
C GLU A 95 -21.48 -9.87 9.46
N ALA A 96 -20.27 -10.25 9.88
CA ALA A 96 -20.06 -11.42 10.73
C ALA A 96 -20.77 -11.31 12.09
N ALA A 97 -20.82 -10.11 12.70
CA ALA A 97 -21.53 -9.88 13.96
C ALA A 97 -23.05 -9.94 13.78
N VAL A 98 -23.57 -9.40 12.68
CA VAL A 98 -25.00 -9.50 12.31
C VAL A 98 -25.36 -10.96 12.05
N ASP A 99 -24.55 -11.70 11.31
CA ASP A 99 -24.76 -13.13 11.06
C ASP A 99 -24.68 -13.94 12.36
N LEU A 100 -23.73 -13.64 13.25
CA LEU A 100 -23.65 -14.27 14.57
C LEU A 100 -24.90 -13.97 15.41
N ALA A 101 -25.39 -12.73 15.40
CA ALA A 101 -26.61 -12.35 16.10
C ALA A 101 -27.83 -13.08 15.53
N LYS A 102 -27.95 -13.20 14.19
CA LYS A 102 -28.99 -13.99 13.53
C LYS A 102 -28.90 -15.47 13.94
N ILE A 103 -27.70 -16.06 13.97
CA ILE A 103 -27.45 -17.44 14.40
C ILE A 103 -27.86 -17.66 15.86
N MET A 104 -27.48 -16.75 16.76
CA MET A 104 -27.88 -16.82 18.18
C MET A 104 -29.40 -16.69 18.36
N GLU A 105 -30.05 -15.84 17.58
CA GLU A 105 -31.51 -15.68 17.61
C GLU A 105 -32.24 -16.94 17.08
N VAL A 106 -31.71 -17.62 16.06
CA VAL A 106 -32.23 -18.94 15.64
C VAL A 106 -32.09 -19.97 16.75
N ALA A 107 -30.91 -20.04 17.38
CA ALA A 107 -30.66 -20.96 18.48
C ALA A 107 -31.64 -20.71 19.64
N ARG A 108 -31.95 -19.44 19.95
CA ARG A 108 -32.95 -19.04 20.94
C ARG A 108 -34.36 -19.48 20.53
N ARG A 109 -34.78 -19.19 19.30
CA ARG A 109 -36.10 -19.59 18.76
C ARG A 109 -36.31 -21.10 18.82
N ILE A 110 -35.29 -21.88 18.50
CA ILE A 110 -35.32 -23.34 18.63
C ILE A 110 -35.47 -23.74 20.09
N ALA A 111 -34.62 -23.21 20.99
CA ALA A 111 -34.65 -23.50 22.42
C ALA A 111 -35.99 -23.14 23.09
N ASP A 112 -36.66 -22.10 22.60
CA ASP A 112 -38.00 -21.71 23.04
C ASP A 112 -39.13 -22.62 22.52
N GLY A 113 -38.82 -23.61 21.68
CA GLY A 113 -39.80 -24.53 21.10
C GLY A 113 -40.43 -24.06 19.79
N GLY A 114 -39.91 -22.98 19.22
CA GLY A 114 -40.34 -22.42 17.94
C GLY A 114 -39.99 -23.28 16.74
N ILE A 115 -40.82 -23.19 15.70
CA ILE A 115 -40.58 -23.76 14.38
C ILE A 115 -39.87 -22.68 13.55
N VAL A 116 -38.57 -22.86 13.35
CA VAL A 116 -37.74 -22.02 12.49
C VAL A 116 -37.70 -22.59 11.06
N PRO A 117 -37.43 -21.76 10.04
CA PRO A 117 -37.26 -22.25 8.67
C PRO A 117 -36.01 -23.12 8.50
N ALA A 118 -36.05 -24.05 7.53
CA ALA A 118 -34.95 -24.99 7.29
C ALA A 118 -33.64 -24.31 6.87
N LYS A 119 -33.71 -23.14 6.21
CA LYS A 119 -32.54 -22.34 5.81
C LYS A 119 -31.76 -21.86 7.04
N ASP A 120 -32.46 -21.26 7.99
CA ASP A 120 -31.93 -20.76 9.27
C ASP A 120 -31.38 -21.89 10.14
N GLU A 121 -32.09 -23.02 10.20
CA GLU A 121 -31.67 -24.19 10.96
C GLU A 121 -30.39 -24.80 10.40
N LYS A 122 -30.27 -24.86 9.06
CA LYS A 122 -29.06 -25.30 8.38
C LYS A 122 -27.88 -24.36 8.63
N LYS A 123 -28.09 -23.04 8.61
CA LYS A 123 -27.07 -22.04 8.95
C LYS A 123 -26.55 -22.21 10.38
N LEU A 124 -27.43 -22.45 11.35
CA LEU A 124 -27.03 -22.74 12.73
C LEU A 124 -26.23 -24.04 12.83
N MET A 125 -26.64 -25.11 12.13
CA MET A 125 -25.90 -26.38 12.09
C MET A 125 -24.51 -26.24 11.47
N GLU A 126 -24.40 -25.49 10.37
CA GLU A 126 -23.14 -25.21 9.68
C GLU A 126 -22.20 -24.36 10.56
N TYR A 127 -22.74 -23.42 11.32
CA TYR A 127 -21.96 -22.60 12.23
C TYR A 127 -21.51 -23.36 13.48
N ASN A 128 -22.46 -23.99 14.20
CA ASN A 128 -22.16 -24.74 15.41
C ASN A 128 -23.24 -25.82 15.68
N MET A 129 -22.90 -27.06 15.32
CA MET A 129 -23.74 -28.24 15.54
C MET A 129 -24.04 -28.51 17.03
N GLU A 130 -23.10 -28.21 17.94
CA GLU A 130 -23.30 -28.41 19.39
C GLU A 130 -24.36 -27.45 19.93
N LEU A 131 -24.30 -26.18 19.51
CA LEU A 131 -25.29 -25.17 19.86
C LEU A 131 -26.69 -25.56 19.36
N TYR A 132 -26.79 -26.06 18.13
CA TYR A 132 -28.03 -26.60 17.58
C TYR A 132 -28.63 -27.73 18.43
N MET A 133 -27.82 -28.74 18.78
CA MET A 133 -28.25 -29.87 19.59
C MET A 133 -28.68 -29.44 20.99
N SER A 134 -27.93 -28.53 21.62
CA SER A 134 -28.28 -27.95 22.91
C SER A 134 -29.64 -27.24 22.86
N SER A 135 -29.86 -26.39 21.86
CA SER A 135 -31.15 -25.72 21.65
C SER A 135 -32.31 -26.71 21.49
N LYS A 136 -32.14 -27.79 20.70
CA LYS A 136 -33.17 -28.83 20.54
C LYS A 136 -33.47 -29.58 21.84
N ASN A 137 -32.44 -29.89 22.63
CA ASN A 137 -32.60 -30.56 23.91
C ASN A 137 -33.35 -29.69 24.92
N ILE A 138 -33.05 -28.39 24.98
CA ILE A 138 -33.77 -27.41 25.82
C ILE A 138 -35.25 -27.32 25.41
N ALA A 139 -35.53 -27.27 24.11
CA ALA A 139 -36.88 -27.22 23.58
C ALA A 139 -37.71 -28.45 23.96
N MET A 140 -37.10 -29.63 23.98
CA MET A 140 -37.75 -30.90 24.36
C MET A 140 -38.07 -30.98 25.86
N MET A 141 -37.32 -30.26 26.70
CA MET A 141 -37.56 -30.18 28.14
C MET A 141 -38.63 -29.14 28.52
N LYS A 142 -38.99 -28.21 27.62
CA LYS A 142 -40.12 -27.29 27.81
C LYS A 142 -41.44 -28.02 27.52
N GLU A 143 -42.38 -27.95 28.46
CA GLU A 143 -43.76 -28.44 28.26
C GLU A 143 -44.52 -27.44 27.38
N LEU A 144 -44.59 -27.71 26.07
CA LEU A 144 -45.07 -26.76 25.06
C LEU A 144 -46.48 -27.11 24.58
N GLU A 145 -47.47 -26.30 24.94
CA GLU A 145 -48.86 -26.47 24.44
C GLU A 145 -49.05 -25.96 22.99
N LYS A 146 -48.23 -24.97 22.55
CA LYS A 146 -48.27 -24.40 21.19
C LYS A 146 -46.88 -23.98 20.73
N ARG A 147 -46.54 -24.30 19.48
CA ARG A 147 -45.26 -23.90 18.85
C ARG A 147 -45.47 -22.69 17.93
N GLU A 148 -44.71 -21.64 18.16
CA GLU A 148 -44.70 -20.46 17.29
C GLU A 148 -43.92 -20.73 16.00
N LYS A 149 -44.38 -20.20 14.87
CA LYS A 149 -43.68 -20.27 13.57
C LYS A 149 -42.96 -18.96 13.31
N TYR A 150 -41.65 -19.02 13.09
CA TYR A 150 -40.84 -17.85 12.79
C TYR A 150 -40.56 -17.71 11.29
N LYS A 151 -40.46 -16.47 10.82
CA LYS A 151 -39.94 -16.14 9.48
C LYS A 151 -38.41 -16.25 9.47
N SER A 152 -37.85 -16.48 8.28
CA SER A 152 -36.40 -16.59 8.10
C SER A 152 -35.72 -15.28 8.42
N LEU A 153 -34.55 -15.34 9.04
CA LEU A 153 -33.67 -14.20 9.28
C LEU A 153 -32.76 -13.90 8.09
N TRP A 154 -32.73 -14.77 7.08
CA TRP A 154 -31.97 -14.58 5.84
C TRP A 154 -32.93 -14.53 4.65
N GLU A 155 -33.39 -13.33 4.30
CA GLU A 155 -34.00 -13.07 2.99
C GLU A 155 -32.92 -13.23 1.91
N ASP A 156 -33.28 -13.76 0.73
CA ASP A 156 -32.29 -14.07 -0.32
C ASP A 156 -31.59 -12.79 -0.81
N ASP A 157 -30.26 -12.83 -0.79
CA ASP A 157 -29.29 -11.85 -1.30
C ASP A 157 -29.44 -10.41 -0.77
N GLU A 158 -28.91 -10.16 0.44
CA GLU A 158 -28.27 -8.87 0.70
C GLU A 158 -27.11 -8.75 -0.31
N GLU A 159 -27.25 -7.89 -1.32
CA GLU A 159 -26.18 -7.54 -2.25
C GLU A 159 -24.93 -7.19 -1.44
N LYS A 160 -23.91 -8.05 -1.53
CA LYS A 160 -22.63 -7.76 -0.89
C LYS A 160 -22.11 -6.45 -1.49
N PRO A 161 -21.65 -5.50 -0.66
CA PRO A 161 -20.99 -4.32 -1.19
C PRO A 161 -19.81 -4.78 -2.05
N ASP A 162 -19.74 -4.23 -3.27
CA ASP A 162 -18.64 -4.47 -4.18
C ASP A 162 -17.43 -3.73 -3.60
N ASN A 163 -16.64 -4.44 -2.79
CA ASN A 163 -15.49 -3.87 -2.10
C ASN A 163 -14.34 -3.74 -3.10
N PRO A 164 -13.99 -2.51 -3.55
CA PRO A 164 -12.95 -2.31 -4.54
C PRO A 164 -11.59 -2.77 -3.99
N ASP A 165 -10.66 -3.17 -4.86
CA ASP A 165 -9.34 -3.58 -4.41
C ASP A 165 -8.66 -2.39 -3.68
N PRO A 166 -8.18 -2.58 -2.43
CA PRO A 166 -7.48 -1.53 -1.70
C PRO A 166 -6.27 -0.96 -2.44
N ASP A 167 -5.59 -1.75 -3.28
CA ASP A 167 -4.45 -1.30 -4.09
C ASP A 167 -4.90 -0.44 -5.28
N GLU A 168 -6.01 -0.79 -5.95
CA GLU A 168 -6.58 0.04 -7.02
C GLU A 168 -7.09 1.39 -6.49
N THR A 169 -7.72 1.37 -5.31
CA THR A 169 -8.19 2.57 -4.62
C THR A 169 -7.04 3.48 -4.23
N ALA A 170 -5.95 2.91 -3.68
CA ALA A 170 -4.76 3.67 -3.32
C ALA A 170 -4.03 4.22 -4.55
N ASN A 171 -3.87 3.44 -5.62
CA ASN A 171 -3.18 3.90 -6.84
C ASN A 171 -3.95 4.98 -7.60
N SER A 172 -5.29 5.00 -7.51
CA SER A 172 -6.14 5.99 -8.17
C SER A 172 -6.19 7.35 -7.48
N ALA A 173 -5.75 7.42 -6.22
CA ALA A 173 -5.73 8.69 -5.48
C ALA A 173 -4.71 9.67 -6.08
N GLU A 174 -5.01 10.96 -5.99
CA GLU A 174 -4.13 12.03 -6.47
C GLU A 174 -3.03 12.34 -5.45
N VAL A 175 -1.82 12.63 -5.95
CA VAL A 175 -0.72 13.11 -5.11
C VAL A 175 -0.95 14.58 -4.76
N SER A 176 -1.08 14.87 -3.46
CA SER A 176 -1.36 16.22 -2.94
C SER A 176 -0.12 17.10 -2.73
N PHE A 177 1.08 16.63 -3.08
CA PHE A 177 2.35 17.32 -2.87
C PHE A 177 2.97 17.75 -4.21
N ASP A 178 3.78 18.81 -4.18
CA ASP A 178 4.53 19.24 -5.36
C ASP A 178 5.52 18.16 -5.80
N ALA A 179 5.31 17.65 -7.00
CA ALA A 179 6.13 16.61 -7.59
C ALA A 179 7.44 17.23 -8.14
N PRO A 180 8.62 16.68 -7.81
CA PRO A 180 9.89 17.19 -8.33
C PRO A 180 9.92 17.11 -9.86
N GLU A 181 10.44 18.15 -10.51
CA GLU A 181 10.51 18.19 -11.97
C GLU A 181 11.32 17.02 -12.54
N LEU A 182 10.78 16.39 -13.58
CA LEU A 182 11.40 15.24 -14.23
C LEU A 182 12.48 15.72 -15.20
N VAL A 183 13.73 15.68 -14.74
CA VAL A 183 14.91 16.05 -15.53
C VAL A 183 15.75 14.81 -15.89
N ASP A 184 16.51 14.91 -16.98
CA ASP A 184 17.47 13.87 -17.37
C ASP A 184 18.81 14.08 -16.66
N ALA A 185 19.48 12.97 -16.33
CA ALA A 185 20.74 13.04 -15.58
C ALA A 185 21.84 13.79 -16.35
N SER A 186 21.83 13.75 -17.68
CA SER A 186 22.75 14.52 -18.52
C SER A 186 22.59 16.03 -18.34
N ASP A 187 21.36 16.50 -18.21
CA ASP A 187 21.07 17.93 -18.09
C ASP A 187 21.46 18.45 -16.70
N VAL A 188 21.23 17.64 -15.67
CA VAL A 188 21.69 17.93 -14.30
C VAL A 188 23.21 18.05 -14.24
N ILE A 189 23.94 17.14 -14.90
CA ILE A 189 25.40 17.17 -14.97
C ILE A 189 25.89 18.38 -15.77
N ALA A 190 25.27 18.67 -16.91
CA ALA A 190 25.61 19.82 -17.75
C ALA A 190 25.40 21.15 -17.00
N SER A 191 24.26 21.30 -16.32
CA SER A 191 23.97 22.49 -15.51
C SER A 191 24.96 22.67 -14.35
N ALA A 192 25.35 21.59 -13.68
CA ALA A 192 26.28 21.65 -12.54
C ALA A 192 27.70 22.03 -12.94
N THR A 193 28.12 21.64 -14.15
CA THR A 193 29.47 21.91 -14.67
C THR A 193 29.58 23.19 -15.49
N ALA A 194 28.47 23.68 -16.06
CA ALA A 194 28.41 24.95 -16.77
C ALA A 194 28.52 26.17 -15.84
N GLY A 195 28.04 26.09 -14.60
CA GLY A 195 28.14 27.18 -13.62
C GLY A 195 29.59 27.61 -13.27
N GLU A 196 30.57 26.72 -13.46
CA GLU A 196 31.99 27.08 -13.33
C GLU A 196 32.53 27.92 -14.51
N MET A 197 31.93 27.84 -15.70
CA MET A 197 32.38 28.61 -16.87
C MET A 197 31.94 30.08 -16.84
N GLU A 198 30.83 30.41 -16.16
CA GLU A 198 30.36 31.81 -16.04
C GLU A 198 30.98 32.56 -14.85
N SER A 199 31.46 31.88 -13.81
CA SER A 199 32.06 32.54 -12.63
C SER A 199 33.54 32.92 -12.78
N GLN A 200 34.14 32.68 -13.95
CA GLN A 200 35.54 33.03 -14.26
C GLN A 200 35.71 34.10 -15.36
N VAL A 201 34.62 34.77 -15.77
CA VAL A 201 34.66 35.92 -16.72
C VAL A 201 34.61 37.25 -15.97
#